data_AF-A0A2S7WLZ6-F1
#
_entry.id   AF-A0A2S7WLZ6-F1
#
_cell.length_a   1.000
_cell.length_b   1.000
_cell.length_c   1.000
_cell.angle_alpha   90.00
_cell.angle_beta   90.00
_cell.angle_gamma   90.00
#
_symmetry.space_group_name_H-M   'P 1'
#
loop_
_entity.id
_entity.type
_entity.pdbx_description
1 polymer ?
#
loop_
_entity_poly.entity_id
_entity_poly.type
_entity_poly.pdbx_seq_one_letter_code
_entity_poly.pdbx_strand_id
1 'polypeptide(L)'
;MNKRLILLFLISLFIAFIIYFFQFLKIDLHYLINNYVNDFLIIPIVLFICLLFLRWSRNNKNFTLSLPIVIYLCIMYSILFEFIFPNFLARYTKDYIDVLLYFAGGLLFYLLQDKN
;
A
#
# COMPACT_ATOMS: atom_id res chain seq x y z
N MET A 1 6.65 4.68 18.76
CA MET A 1 6.04 4.35 17.44
C MET A 1 4.77 3.56 17.71
N ASN A 2 3.66 3.88 17.04
CA ASN A 2 2.36 3.24 17.33
C ASN A 2 2.45 1.74 16.99
N LYS A 3 2.25 0.86 17.99
CA LYS A 3 2.37 -0.60 17.81
C LYS A 3 1.42 -1.12 16.73
N ARG A 4 0.25 -0.48 16.57
CA ARG A 4 -0.75 -0.82 15.56
C ARG A 4 -0.24 -0.63 14.12
N LEU A 5 0.47 0.46 13.86
CA LEU A 5 1.05 0.73 12.53
C LEU A 5 2.17 -0.25 12.20
N ILE A 6 2.99 -0.61 13.18
CA ILE A 6 4.04 -1.62 13.01
C ILE A 6 3.41 -2.97 12.70
N LEU A 7 2.36 -3.34 13.46
CA LEU A 7 1.63 -4.58 13.24
C LEU A 7 1.01 -4.62 11.84
N LEU A 8 0.36 -3.53 11.41
CA LEU A 8 -0.18 -3.41 10.06
C LEU A 8 0.93 -3.63 9.02
N PHE A 9 2.04 -2.91 9.14
CA PHE A 9 3.17 -3.03 8.24
C PHE A 9 3.72 -4.46 8.17
N LEU A 10 3.93 -5.11 9.32
CA LEU A 10 4.43 -6.48 9.39
C LEU A 10 3.45 -7.48 8.77
N ILE A 11 2.15 -7.35 9.04
CA ILE A 11 1.11 -8.19 8.46
C ILE A 11 1.07 -7.99 6.94
N SER A 12 1.07 -6.75 6.46
CA SER A 12 1.07 -6.46 5.03
C SER A 12 2.29 -7.04 4.33
N LEU A 13 3.47 -6.92 4.92
CA LEU A 13 4.71 -7.45 4.37
C LEU A 13 4.71 -8.98 4.38
N PHE A 14 4.20 -9.60 5.45
CA PHE A 14 4.09 -11.05 5.56
C PHE A 14 3.12 -11.63 4.53
N ILE A 15 1.95 -11.02 4.33
CA ILE A 15 0.98 -11.44 3.31
C ILE A 15 1.58 -11.29 1.91
N ALA A 16 2.18 -10.14 1.61
CA ALA A 16 2.84 -9.91 0.33
C ALA A 16 3.93 -10.97 0.07
N PHE A 17 4.75 -11.26 1.08
CA PHE A 17 5.80 -12.29 0.99
C PHE A 17 5.22 -13.67 0.70
N ILE A 18 4.13 -14.06 1.36
CA ILE A 18 3.44 -15.33 1.10
C ILE A 18 2.94 -15.39 -0.34
N ILE A 19 2.31 -14.32 -0.83
CA ILE A 19 1.80 -14.27 -2.21
C ILE A 19 2.94 -14.45 -3.20
N TYR A 20 4.03 -13.69 -3.05
CA TYR A 20 5.20 -13.82 -3.93
C TYR A 20 5.88 -15.18 -3.81
N PHE A 21 5.92 -15.78 -2.62
CA PHE A 21 6.46 -17.12 -2.41
C PHE A 21 5.64 -18.19 -3.16
N PHE A 22 4.31 -18.11 -3.09
CA PHE A 22 3.43 -19.01 -3.84
C PHE A 22 3.49 -18.79 -5.35
N GLN A 23 3.58 -17.53 -5.81
CA GLN A 23 3.82 -17.22 -7.23
C GLN A 23 5.16 -17.79 -7.71
N PHE A 24 6.21 -17.73 -6.88
CA PHE A 24 7.51 -18.32 -7.18
C PHE A 24 7.44 -19.84 -7.33
N LEU A 25 6.66 -20.51 -6.48
CA LEU A 25 6.39 -21.94 -6.58
C LEU A 25 5.45 -22.33 -7.74
N LYS A 26 4.99 -21.35 -8.54
CA LYS A 26 4.00 -21.54 -9.62
C LYS A 26 2.72 -22.22 -9.15
N ILE A 27 2.34 -22.02 -7.89
CA ILE A 27 1.06 -22.48 -7.38
C ILE A 27 0.01 -21.48 -7.84
N ASP A 28 -1.00 -21.97 -8.55
CA ASP A 28 -2.10 -21.14 -9.04
C ASP A 28 -2.90 -20.59 -7.85
N LEU A 29 -2.65 -19.33 -7.53
CA LEU A 29 -3.44 -18.58 -6.55
C LEU A 29 -4.76 -18.15 -7.18
N HIS A 30 -5.77 -18.01 -6.33
CA HIS A 30 -7.06 -17.49 -6.76
C HIS A 30 -6.88 -16.10 -7.40
N TYR A 31 -7.57 -15.84 -8.52
CA TYR A 31 -7.46 -14.60 -9.31
C TYR A 31 -7.50 -13.33 -8.44
N LEU A 32 -8.42 -13.30 -7.48
CA LEU A 32 -8.59 -12.17 -6.55
C LEU A 32 -7.33 -11.87 -5.73
N ILE A 33 -6.63 -12.91 -5.26
CA ILE A 33 -5.43 -12.77 -4.42
C ILE A 33 -4.25 -12.33 -5.29
N ASN A 34 -4.16 -12.89 -6.48
CA ASN A 34 -3.04 -12.65 -7.37
C ASN A 34 -3.02 -11.21 -7.93
N ASN A 35 -4.21 -10.63 -8.13
CA ASN A 35 -4.35 -9.30 -8.71
C ASN A 35 -4.56 -8.24 -7.63
N TYR A 36 -5.62 -8.32 -6.82
CA TYR A 36 -6.06 -7.18 -5.99
C TYR A 36 -5.38 -7.04 -4.62
N VAL A 37 -4.93 -8.16 -4.02
CA VAL A 37 -4.43 -8.11 -2.63
C VAL A 37 -3.14 -7.31 -2.54
N ASN A 38 -2.24 -7.44 -3.52
CA ASN A 38 -1.00 -6.68 -3.53
C ASN A 38 -1.25 -5.17 -3.67
N ASP A 39 -2.24 -4.78 -4.48
CA ASP A 39 -2.61 -3.37 -4.67
C ASP A 39 -3.16 -2.73 -3.39
N PHE A 40 -3.94 -3.46 -2.61
CA PHE A 40 -4.36 -2.97 -1.29
C PHE A 40 -3.18 -2.82 -0.31
N LEU A 41 -2.25 -3.78 -0.31
CA LEU A 41 -1.18 -3.85 0.67
C LEU A 41 -0.03 -2.87 0.41
N ILE A 42 0.18 -2.43 -0.83
CA ILE A 42 1.32 -1.57 -1.18
C ILE A 42 1.23 -0.18 -0.53
N ILE A 43 0.04 0.41 -0.48
CA ILE A 43 -0.18 1.75 0.07
C ILE A 43 0.19 1.86 1.57
N PRO A 44 -0.31 0.99 2.48
CA PRO A 44 0.07 1.07 3.88
C PRO A 44 1.57 0.80 4.11
N ILE A 45 2.21 -0.04 3.30
CA ILE A 45 3.65 -0.29 3.35
C ILE A 45 4.42 1.00 2.99
N VAL A 46 4.08 1.63 1.87
CA VAL A 46 4.74 2.84 1.38
C VAL A 46 4.53 4.01 2.34
N LEU A 47 3.30 4.23 2.81
CA LEU A 47 2.98 5.27 3.79
C LEU A 47 3.77 5.07 5.10
N PHE A 48 3.92 3.83 5.56
CA PHE A 48 4.71 3.53 6.75
C PHE A 48 6.19 3.89 6.55
N ILE A 49 6.77 3.57 5.39
CA ILE A 49 8.16 3.92 5.04
C ILE A 49 8.31 5.44 4.96
N CYS A 50 7.39 6.15 4.29
CA CYS A 50 7.38 7.61 4.21
C CYS A 50 7.30 8.25 5.60
N LEU A 51 6.43 7.74 6.49
CA LEU A 51 6.33 8.19 7.88
C LEU A 51 7.65 8.01 8.62
N LEU A 52 8.30 6.85 8.46
CA LEU A 52 9.56 6.53 9.12
C LEU A 52 10.68 7.45 8.63
N PHE A 53 10.76 7.68 7.32
CA PHE A 53 11.72 8.59 6.71
C PHE A 53 11.51 10.05 7.16
N LEU A 54 10.27 10.53 7.18
CA LEU A 54 9.96 11.91 7.62
C LEU A 54 10.24 12.12 9.11
N ARG A 55 9.98 11.11 9.95
CA ARG A 55 10.34 11.16 11.37
C ARG A 55 11.84 11.21 11.59
N TRP A 56 12.59 10.44 10.80
CA TRP A 56 14.05 10.42 10.84
C TRP A 56 14.62 11.75 10.34
N SER A 57 14.22 12.20 9.15
CA SER A 57 14.69 13.45 8.53
C SER A 57 14.35 14.70 9.37
N ARG A 58 13.13 14.79 9.91
CA ARG A 58 12.71 15.93 10.75
C ARG A 58 13.06 15.77 12.22
N ASN A 59 13.71 14.67 12.60
CA ASN A 59 14.01 14.26 13.97
C ASN A 59 12.81 14.38 14.94
N ASN A 60 11.58 14.25 14.43
CA ASN A 60 10.35 14.43 15.18
C ASN A 60 9.57 13.11 15.26
N LYS A 61 9.69 12.42 16.39
CA LYS A 61 9.06 11.11 16.63
C LYS A 61 7.53 11.15 16.67
N ASN A 62 6.95 12.34 16.86
CA ASN A 62 5.50 12.54 16.94
C ASN A 62 4.88 12.96 15.61
N PHE A 63 5.68 13.05 14.54
CA PHE A 63 5.17 13.40 13.22
C PHE A 63 4.14 12.37 12.73
N THR A 64 3.06 12.89 12.16
CA THR A 64 1.92 12.17 11.59
C THR A 64 1.72 12.64 10.17
N LEU A 65 1.40 11.73 9.25
CA LEU A 65 1.07 12.11 7.88
C LEU A 65 -0.31 12.78 7.88
N SER A 66 -0.39 13.95 7.25
CA SER A 66 -1.67 14.63 7.07
C SER A 66 -2.49 13.92 5.99
N LEU A 67 -3.81 13.99 6.10
CA LEU A 67 -4.74 13.40 5.13
C LEU A 67 -4.46 13.81 3.67
N PRO A 68 -4.09 15.07 3.37
CA PRO A 68 -3.70 15.46 2.01
C PRO A 68 -2.51 14.67 1.46
N ILE A 69 -1.52 14.32 2.29
CA ILE A 69 -0.36 13.52 1.85
C ILE A 69 -0.79 12.09 1.52
N VAL A 70 -1.68 11.51 2.33
CA VAL A 70 -2.23 10.16 2.10
C VAL A 70 -3.01 10.14 0.78
N ILE A 71 -3.92 11.10 0.57
CA ILE A 71 -4.70 11.22 -0.66
C ILE A 71 -3.78 11.43 -1.86
N TYR A 72 -2.78 12.31 -1.74
CA TYR A 72 -1.80 12.54 -2.80
C TYR A 72 -1.11 11.24 -3.21
N LEU A 73 -0.63 10.45 -2.25
CA LEU A 73 -0.01 9.15 -2.52
C LEU A 73 -0.97 8.17 -3.20
N CYS A 74 -2.23 8.10 -2.75
CA CYS A 74 -3.24 7.23 -3.37
C CYS A 74 -3.51 7.62 -4.83
N ILE A 75 -3.67 8.93 -5.11
CA ILE A 75 -3.86 9.44 -6.47
C ILE A 75 -2.63 9.14 -7.33
N MET A 76 -1.44 9.39 -6.78
CA MET A 76 -0.18 9.20 -7.50
C MET A 76 0.03 7.73 -7.89
N TYR A 77 -0.24 6.80 -6.97
CA TYR A 77 -0.21 5.35 -7.24
C TYR A 77 -1.29 4.95 -8.24
N SER A 78 -2.52 5.44 -8.08
CA SER A 78 -3.60 5.19 -9.03
C SER A 78 -3.19 5.60 -10.44
N ILE A 79 -2.62 6.80 -10.63
CA ILE A 79 -2.15 7.26 -11.94
C ILE A 79 -0.99 6.41 -12.47
N LEU A 80 0.00 6.08 -11.63
CA LEU A 80 1.12 5.25 -12.06
C LEU A 80 0.67 3.87 -12.53
N PHE A 81 -0.08 3.15 -11.70
CA PHE A 81 -0.42 1.75 -11.93
C PHE A 81 -1.55 1.60 -12.96
N GLU A 82 -2.54 2.51 -13.00
CA GLU A 82 -3.65 2.42 -13.95
C GLU A 82 -3.43 3.12 -15.29
N PHE A 83 -2.56 4.14 -15.36
CA PHE A 83 -2.41 4.94 -16.57
C PHE A 83 -1.02 4.83 -17.19
N ILE A 84 0.04 4.66 -16.40
CA ILE A 84 1.40 4.62 -16.92
C ILE A 84 1.82 3.17 -17.21
N PHE A 85 1.72 2.28 -16.22
CA PHE A 85 2.13 0.88 -16.39
C PHE A 85 1.40 0.08 -17.48
N PRO A 86 0.07 0.20 -17.72
CA PRO A 86 -0.60 -0.53 -18.80
C PRO A 86 -0.10 -0.16 -20.20
N ASN A 87 0.45 1.04 -20.39
CA ASN A 87 1.04 1.42 -21.67
C ASN A 87 2.36 0.67 -21.95
N PHE A 88 3.01 0.14 -20.91
CA PHE A 88 4.26 -0.62 -21.03
C PHE A 88 4.06 -2.14 -20.87
N LEU A 89 3.04 -2.55 -20.13
CA LEU A 89 2.79 -3.95 -19.79
C LEU A 89 1.34 -4.30 -20.15
N ALA A 90 1.17 -5.09 -21.23
CA ALA A 90 -0.13 -5.58 -21.73
C ALA A 90 -0.93 -6.47 -20.75
N ARG A 91 -0.44 -6.62 -19.51
CA ARG A 91 -1.05 -7.41 -18.44
C ARG A 91 -2.01 -6.58 -17.57
N TYR A 92 -1.91 -5.25 -17.58
CA TYR A 92 -2.75 -4.38 -16.75
C TYR A 92 -4.00 -3.96 -17.52
N THR A 93 -5.15 -4.46 -17.08
CA THR A 93 -6.46 -3.93 -17.44
C THR A 93 -6.76 -2.72 -16.57
N LYS A 94 -7.30 -1.63 -17.15
CA LYS A 94 -7.82 -0.52 -16.37
C LYS A 94 -8.94 -1.02 -15.47
N ASP A 95 -8.64 -1.29 -14.21
CA ASP A 95 -9.61 -1.79 -13.25
C ASP A 95 -9.80 -0.75 -12.17
N TYR A 96 -10.96 -0.08 -12.19
CA TYR A 96 -11.30 0.94 -11.19
C TYR A 96 -11.30 0.39 -9.76
N ILE A 97 -11.33 -0.94 -9.62
CA ILE A 97 -11.18 -1.67 -8.36
C ILE A 97 -9.80 -1.42 -7.73
N ASP A 98 -8.74 -1.32 -8.53
CA ASP A 98 -7.37 -1.11 -8.04
C ASP A 98 -7.22 0.29 -7.41
N VAL A 99 -7.86 1.29 -8.02
CA VAL A 99 -8.00 2.63 -7.44
C VAL A 99 -8.69 2.56 -6.08
N LEU A 100 -9.83 1.87 -5.98
CA LEU A 100 -10.55 1.72 -4.71
C LEU A 100 -9.70 1.02 -3.65
N LEU A 101 -8.92 0.00 -4.03
CA LEU A 101 -8.00 -0.71 -3.12
C LEU A 101 -6.88 0.19 -2.62
N TYR A 102 -6.31 1.05 -3.49
CA TYR A 102 -5.31 2.03 -3.07
C TYR A 102 -5.87 3.02 -2.04
N PHE A 103 -7.06 3.56 -2.31
CA PHE A 103 -7.72 4.47 -1.36
C PHE A 103 -8.10 3.76 -0.05
N ALA A 104 -8.56 2.50 -0.12
CA ALA A 104 -8.89 1.71 1.07
C ALA A 104 -7.64 1.45 1.94
N GLY A 105 -6.50 1.12 1.33
CA GLY A 105 -5.23 0.94 2.04
C GLY A 105 -4.73 2.24 2.68
N GLY A 106 -4.88 3.37 1.98
CA GLY A 106 -4.54 4.69 2.50
C GLY A 106 -5.43 5.14 3.67
N LEU A 107 -6.75 4.95 3.54
CA LEU A 107 -7.72 5.24 4.60
C LEU A 107 -7.46 4.38 5.84
N LEU A 108 -7.22 3.09 5.66
CA LEU A 108 -6.89 2.18 6.76
C LEU A 108 -5.64 2.66 7.51
N PHE A 109 -4.58 3.01 6.77
CA PHE A 109 -3.37 3.57 7.37
C PHE A 109 -3.66 4.86 8.14
N TYR A 110 -4.45 5.78 7.57
CA TYR A 110 -4.80 7.05 8.19
C TYR A 110 -5.60 6.84 9.50
N LEU A 111 -6.60 5.97 9.48
CA LEU A 111 -7.42 5.64 10.65
C LEU A 111 -6.60 4.98 11.78
N LEU A 112 -5.65 4.10 11.43
CA LEU A 112 -4.77 3.47 12.42
C LEU A 112 -3.65 4.39 12.91
N GLN A 113 -3.31 5.41 12.13
CA GLN A 113 -2.36 6.45 12.53
C GLN A 113 -3.00 7.36 13.58
N ASP A 114 -4.30 7.63 13.46
CA ASP A 114 -4.98 8.58 14.32
C ASP A 114 -4.99 8.10 15.78
N LYS A 115 -4.60 9.03 16.64
CA LYS A 115 -4.31 8.80 18.05
C LYS A 115 -5.61 8.94 18.84
N ASN A 116 -6.22 7.82 19.18
CA ASN A 116 -6.74 7.68 20.54
C ASN A 116 -5.62 7.10 21.41
#